data_AF-A0A3P7R9S1-F1
#
_entry.id   AF-A0A3P7R9S1-F1
#
_cell.length_a   1.000
_cell.length_b   1.000
_cell.length_c   1.000
_cell.angle_alpha   90.00
_cell.angle_beta   90.00
_cell.angle_gamma   90.00
#
_symmetry.space_group_name_H-M   'P 1'
#
loop_
_entity.id
_entity.type
_entity.pdbx_description
1 polymer ?
#
loop_
_entity_poly.entity_id
_entity_poly.type
_entity_poly.pdbx_seq_one_letter_code
_entity_poly.pdbx_strand_id
1 'polypeptide(L)'
;MTSTTRVPSYFTDVQRRAVHAATQYAGLNALRVMNESTAIALTYGIYKQDLPEESAKPRYVVFLDVGHASTQASIVAFHKGKLQMLGTTYDLGVGGIWLDDLIREHFAQVFKKTYGMF
;
A
#
# COMPACT_ATOMS: atom_id res chain seq x y z
N MET A 1 9.06 1.19 23.23
CA MET A 1 9.28 0.79 21.82
C MET A 1 8.48 1.76 20.95
N THR A 2 9.13 2.59 20.14
CA THR A 2 8.46 3.56 19.25
C THR A 2 8.14 2.89 17.92
N SER A 3 6.86 2.84 17.53
CA SER A 3 6.42 2.22 16.28
C SER A 3 6.00 3.29 15.27
N THR A 4 6.38 3.15 14.01
CA THR A 4 5.83 3.95 12.92
C THR A 4 4.70 3.16 12.27
N THR A 5 3.49 3.73 12.28
CA THR A 5 2.31 3.07 11.71
C THR A 5 2.13 3.49 10.27
N ARG A 6 1.89 2.52 9.39
CA ARG A 6 1.64 2.75 7.96
C ARG A 6 0.14 2.66 7.69
N VAL A 7 -0.35 3.49 6.78
CA VAL A 7 -1.74 3.50 6.33
C VAL A 7 -1.82 3.67 4.81
N PRO A 8 -2.92 3.24 4.17
CA PRO A 8 -3.14 3.49 2.76
C PRO A 8 -3.10 4.99 2.43
N SER A 9 -2.68 5.33 1.22
CA SER A 9 -2.50 6.73 0.80
C SER A 9 -3.84 7.48 0.73
N TYR A 10 -4.94 6.77 0.54
CA TYR A 10 -6.29 7.31 0.45
C TYR A 10 -6.96 7.55 1.81
N PHE A 11 -6.31 7.22 2.93
CA PHE A 11 -6.86 7.53 4.25
C PHE A 11 -6.98 9.04 4.47
N THR A 12 -8.18 9.45 4.89
CA THR A 12 -8.48 10.83 5.30
C THR A 12 -7.80 11.19 6.61
N ASP A 13 -7.73 12.48 6.94
CA ASP A 13 -7.18 12.94 8.20
C ASP A 13 -7.91 12.38 9.42
N VAL A 14 -9.23 12.20 9.31
CA VAL A 14 -10.05 11.59 10.38
C VAL A 14 -9.64 10.14 10.60
N GLN A 15 -9.50 9.36 9.52
CA GLN A 15 -9.06 7.96 9.60
C GLN A 15 -7.63 7.84 10.14
N ARG A 16 -6.72 8.75 9.76
CA ARG A 16 -5.34 8.80 10.28
C ARG A 16 -5.30 9.07 11.78
N ARG A 17 -6.09 10.04 12.25
CA ARG A 17 -6.22 10.34 13.69
C ARG A 17 -6.82 9.16 14.45
N ALA A 18 -7.79 8.45 13.87
CA ALA A 18 -8.36 7.26 14.48
C ALA A 18 -7.31 6.15 14.65
N VAL A 19 -6.47 5.90 13.64
CA VAL A 19 -5.36 4.93 13.74
C VAL A 19 -4.31 5.37 14.78
N HIS A 20 -4.00 6.66 14.84
CA HIS A 20 -3.08 7.20 15.85
C HIS A 20 -3.63 7.02 17.28
N ALA A 21 -4.91 7.33 17.50
CA ALA A 21 -5.57 7.11 18.77
C ALA A 21 -5.60 5.61 19.13
N ALA A 22 -5.95 4.73 18.18
CA ALA A 22 -5.96 3.28 18.40
C ALA A 22 -4.58 2.75 18.82
N THR A 23 -3.50 3.30 18.25
CA THR A 23 -2.14 2.92 18.65
C THR A 23 -1.80 3.38 20.07
N GLN A 24 -2.23 4.58 20.47
CA GLN A 24 -2.08 5.05 21.85
C GLN A 24 -2.86 4.17 22.84
N TYR A 25 -4.10 3.78 22.51
CA TYR A 25 -4.89 2.87 23.34
C TYR A 25 -4.26 1.47 23.46
N ALA A 26 -3.58 1.01 22.42
CA ALA A 26 -2.82 -0.24 22.45
C ALA A 26 -1.50 -0.14 23.26
N GLY A 27 -1.22 1.01 23.91
CA GLY A 27 0.01 1.23 24.67
C GLY A 27 1.25 1.47 23.79
N LEU A 28 1.05 1.73 22.49
CA LEU A 28 2.13 1.99 21.54
C LEU A 28 2.32 3.50 21.34
N ASN A 29 3.57 3.96 21.44
CA ASN A 29 3.89 5.35 21.09
C ASN A 29 4.13 5.46 19.58
N ALA A 30 3.09 5.83 18.83
CA ALA A 30 3.17 6.08 17.41
C ALA A 30 3.80 7.46 17.12
N LEU A 31 5.07 7.47 16.70
CA LEU A 31 5.79 8.72 16.37
C LEU A 31 5.20 9.43 15.15
N ARG A 32 4.73 8.64 14.18
CA ARG A 32 4.14 9.16 12.94
C ARG A 32 3.21 8.10 12.33
N VAL A 33 2.11 8.58 11.75
CA VAL A 33 1.29 7.81 10.80
C VAL A 33 1.74 8.21 9.39
N MET A 34 2.26 7.28 8.61
CA MET A 34 2.81 7.54 7.29
C MET A 34 2.10 6.74 6.20
N ASN A 35 2.19 7.21 4.95
CA ASN A 35 1.67 6.43 3.83
C ASN A 35 2.50 5.17 3.61
N GLU A 36 1.83 4.05 3.33
CA GLU A 36 2.46 2.79 2.93
C GLU A 36 3.36 2.99 1.70
N SER A 37 2.88 3.67 0.66
CA SER A 37 3.66 3.96 -0.55
C SER A 37 4.95 4.73 -0.25
N THR A 38 4.91 5.70 0.67
CA THR A 38 6.10 6.43 1.10
C THR A 38 7.06 5.54 1.90
N ALA A 39 6.54 4.63 2.73
CA ALA A 39 7.38 3.69 3.48
C ALA A 39 8.09 2.70 2.55
N ILE A 40 7.40 2.20 1.53
CA ILE A 40 7.98 1.35 0.48
C ILE A 40 9.07 2.11 -0.28
N ALA A 41 8.78 3.34 -0.70
CA ALA A 41 9.75 4.17 -1.40
C ALA A 41 11.00 4.44 -0.55
N LEU A 42 10.85 4.76 0.73
CA LEU A 42 11.96 4.94 1.66
C LEU A 42 12.80 3.67 1.80
N THR A 43 12.14 2.52 1.96
CA THR A 43 12.80 1.22 2.06
C THR A 43 13.63 0.96 0.81
N TYR A 44 13.05 1.14 -0.37
CA TYR A 44 13.77 1.00 -1.64
C TYR A 44 14.97 1.96 -1.72
N GLY A 45 14.77 3.23 -1.37
CA GLY A 45 15.81 4.26 -1.39
C GLY A 45 17.00 3.99 -0.47
N ILE A 46 16.76 3.35 0.68
CA ILE A 46 17.81 2.98 1.65
C ILE A 46 18.65 1.80 1.16
N TYR A 47 17.99 0.76 0.62
CA TYR A 47 18.69 -0.47 0.26
C TYR A 47 19.35 -0.42 -1.13
N LYS A 48 18.86 0.43 -2.03
CA LYS A 48 19.37 0.51 -3.40
C LYS A 48 20.66 1.34 -3.45
N GLN A 49 21.79 0.66 -3.69
CA GLN A 49 23.13 1.28 -3.65
C GLN A 49 23.52 2.04 -4.93
N ASP A 50 22.88 1.72 -6.05
CA ASP A 50 23.21 2.24 -7.38
C ASP A 50 22.29 3.39 -7.83
N LEU A 51 21.77 4.18 -6.88
CA LEU A 51 20.93 5.33 -7.20
C LEU A 51 21.76 6.49 -7.79
N PRO A 52 21.24 7.23 -8.78
CA PRO A 52 21.96 8.35 -9.40
C PRO A 52 22.31 9.45 -8.38
N GLU A 53 23.48 10.06 -8.52
CA GLU A 53 23.84 11.27 -7.77
C GLU A 53 22.86 12.42 -8.08
N GLU A 54 22.69 13.39 -7.17
CA GLU A 54 21.68 14.46 -7.28
C GLU A 54 21.84 15.34 -8.53
N SER A 55 23.06 15.43 -9.08
CA SER A 55 23.36 16.16 -10.32
C SER A 55 22.91 15.44 -11.60
N ALA A 56 22.60 14.14 -11.52
CA ALA A 56 22.18 13.32 -12.65
C ALA A 56 20.65 13.28 -12.78
N LYS A 57 20.16 12.73 -13.90
CA LYS A 57 18.73 12.47 -14.07
C LYS A 57 18.25 11.46 -13.02
N PRO A 58 17.10 11.70 -12.36
CA PRO A 58 16.58 10.77 -11.36
C PRO A 58 16.22 9.42 -11.99
N ARG A 59 16.27 8.37 -11.18
CA ARG A 59 15.67 7.08 -11.53
C ARG A 59 14.19 7.12 -11.17
N TYR A 60 13.32 6.95 -12.16
CA TYR A 60 11.89 6.80 -11.93
C TYR A 60 11.56 5.34 -11.63
N VAL A 61 10.83 5.12 -10.54
CA VAL A 61 10.36 3.78 -10.13
C VAL A 61 8.88 3.86 -9.85
N VAL A 62 8.14 2.88 -10.37
CA VAL A 62 6.72 2.69 -10.06
C VAL A 62 6.59 1.54 -9.07
N PHE A 63 5.94 1.80 -7.94
CA PHE A 63 5.52 0.77 -7.00
C PHE A 63 4.05 0.49 -7.21
N LEU A 64 3.73 -0.79 -7.43
CA LEU A 64 2.37 -1.31 -7.50
C LEU A 64 2.16 -2.22 -6.30
N ASP A 65 1.22 -1.85 -5.44
CA ASP A 65 0.82 -2.59 -4.25
C ASP A 65 -0.60 -3.14 -4.49
N VAL A 66 -0.70 -4.45 -4.70
CA VAL A 66 -1.99 -5.15 -4.86
C VAL A 66 -2.28 -5.88 -3.56
N GLY A 67 -3.02 -5.21 -2.69
CA GLY A 67 -3.40 -5.72 -1.38
C GLY A 67 -4.68 -6.53 -1.40
N HIS A 68 -5.18 -6.85 -0.21
CA HIS A 68 -6.44 -7.58 -0.05
C HIS A 68 -7.66 -6.73 -0.45
N ALA A 69 -7.76 -5.49 0.04
CA ALA A 69 -8.95 -4.65 -0.14
C ALA A 69 -8.78 -3.55 -1.20
N SER A 70 -7.56 -3.33 -1.70
CA SER A 70 -7.26 -2.24 -2.63
C SER A 70 -5.99 -2.48 -3.40
N THR A 71 -5.87 -1.80 -4.53
CA THR A 71 -4.64 -1.67 -5.30
C THR A 71 -4.17 -0.21 -5.26
N GLN A 72 -2.89 0.02 -5.02
CA GLN A 72 -2.28 1.34 -5.01
C GLN A 72 -1.09 1.39 -5.96
N ALA A 73 -0.94 2.49 -6.70
CA ALA A 73 0.19 2.72 -7.57
C ALA A 73 0.84 4.06 -7.24
N SER A 74 2.16 4.09 -7.17
CA SER A 74 2.92 5.32 -6.92
C SER A 74 4.16 5.41 -7.78
N ILE A 75 4.43 6.59 -8.32
CA ILE A 75 5.63 6.89 -9.11
C ILE A 75 6.54 7.80 -8.29
N VAL A 76 7.82 7.43 -8.24
CA VAL A 76 8.82 8.07 -7.38
C VAL A 76 10.08 8.35 -8.18
N ALA A 77 10.60 9.57 -8.06
CA ALA A 77 11.93 9.93 -8.53
C ALA A 77 12.95 9.68 -7.42
N PHE A 78 14.02 8.96 -7.74
CA PHE A 78 15.10 8.65 -6.82
C PHE A 78 16.44 9.24 -7.26
N HIS A 79 17.14 9.78 -6.27
CA HIS A 79 18.56 10.09 -6.27
C HIS A 79 19.20 9.45 -5.02
N LYS A 80 20.52 9.42 -4.96
CA LYS A 80 21.23 8.94 -3.78
C LYS A 80 20.88 9.79 -2.56
N GLY A 81 20.32 9.16 -1.53
CA GLY A 81 19.92 9.82 -0.29
C GLY A 81 18.66 10.70 -0.38
N LYS A 82 18.00 10.79 -1.55
CA LYS A 82 16.82 11.64 -1.76
C LYS A 82 15.77 10.95 -2.62
N LEU A 83 14.50 11.11 -2.25
CA LEU A 83 13.38 10.66 -3.07
C LEU A 83 12.29 11.74 -3.13
N GLN A 84 11.53 11.74 -4.22
CA GLN A 84 10.35 12.56 -4.39
C GLN A 84 9.20 11.72 -4.92
N MET A 85 8.09 11.69 -4.19
CA MET A 85 6.84 11.13 -4.68
C MET A 85 6.31 12.07 -5.78
N LEU A 86 6.14 11.56 -7.00
CA LEU A 86 5.62 12.35 -8.12
C LEU A 86 4.11 12.21 -8.28
N GLY A 87 3.57 11.06 -7.88
CA GLY A 87 2.15 10.79 -7.96
C GLY A 87 1.78 9.52 -7.22
N THR A 88 0.55 9.44 -6.74
CA THR A 88 -0.03 8.24 -6.14
C THR A 88 -1.50 8.16 -6.51
N THR A 89 -1.94 6.98 -6.91
CA THR A 89 -3.34 6.67 -7.21
C THR A 89 -3.72 5.33 -6.58
N TYR A 90 -5.01 5.03 -6.53
CA TYR A 90 -5.55 3.83 -5.93
C TYR A 90 -6.86 3.41 -6.58
N ASP A 91 -7.19 2.12 -6.44
CA ASP A 91 -8.46 1.52 -6.84
C ASP A 91 -8.95 0.60 -5.71
N LEU A 92 -10.20 0.79 -5.28
CA LEU A 92 -10.84 -0.01 -4.23
C LEU A 92 -11.64 -1.19 -4.81
N GLY A 93 -11.86 -1.22 -6.12
CA GLY A 93 -12.53 -2.30 -6.86
C GLY A 93 -11.58 -3.41 -7.31
N VAL A 94 -10.29 -3.32 -6.99
CA VAL A 94 -9.27 -4.29 -7.39
C VAL A 94 -8.41 -4.68 -6.18
N GLY A 95 -8.43 -5.95 -5.81
CA GLY A 95 -7.72 -6.49 -4.65
C GLY A 95 -8.12 -7.93 -4.39
N GLY A 96 -7.39 -8.61 -3.51
CA GLY A 96 -7.60 -10.03 -3.18
C GLY A 96 -9.06 -10.40 -2.84
N ILE A 97 -9.78 -9.55 -2.12
CA ILE A 97 -11.18 -9.80 -1.74
C ILE A 97 -12.10 -9.99 -2.97
N TRP A 98 -11.83 -9.26 -4.05
CA TRP A 98 -12.59 -9.35 -5.29
C TRP A 98 -12.21 -10.60 -6.09
N LEU A 99 -10.93 -11.02 -6.05
CA LEU A 99 -10.52 -12.30 -6.62
C LEU A 99 -11.16 -13.48 -5.87
N ASP A 100 -11.15 -13.43 -4.54
CA ASP A 100 -11.78 -14.43 -3.69
C ASP A 100 -13.27 -14.54 -4.00
N ASP A 101 -13.95 -13.41 -4.20
CA ASP A 101 -15.37 -13.37 -4.56
C ASP A 101 -15.65 -13.97 -5.95
N LEU A 102 -14.81 -13.67 -6.95
CA LEU A 102 -14.91 -14.25 -8.28
C LEU A 102 -14.73 -15.78 -8.25
N ILE A 103 -13.77 -16.27 -7.46
CA ILE A 103 -13.52 -17.71 -7.30
C ILE A 103 -14.70 -18.37 -6.58
N ARG A 104 -15.19 -17.74 -5.50
CA ARG A 104 -16.37 -18.20 -4.75
C ARG A 104 -17.57 -18.34 -5.69
N GLU A 105 -17.86 -17.32 -6.48
CA GLU A 105 -19.00 -17.32 -7.41
C GLU A 105 -18.85 -18.39 -8.49
N HIS A 106 -17.65 -18.52 -9.07
CA HIS A 106 -17.37 -19.57 -10.05
C HIS A 106 -17.70 -20.96 -9.49
N PHE A 107 -17.18 -21.29 -8.30
CA PHE A 107 -17.43 -22.60 -7.70
C PHE A 107 -18.88 -22.77 -7.28
N ALA A 108 -19.57 -21.73 -6.79
CA ALA A 108 -21.00 -21.80 -6.50
C ALA A 108 -21.82 -22.24 -7.73
N GLN A 109 -21.52 -21.68 -8.91
CA GLN A 109 -22.17 -22.06 -10.16
C GLN A 109 -21.83 -23.49 -10.60
N VAL A 110 -20.57 -23.92 -10.43
CA VAL A 110 -20.14 -25.29 -10.72
C VAL A 110 -20.91 -26.28 -9.83
N PHE A 111 -21.00 -26.02 -8.52
CA PHE A 111 -21.71 -26.89 -7.59
C PHE A 111 -23.20 -26.99 -7.93
N LYS A 112 -23.84 -25.86 -8.26
CA LYS A 112 -25.24 -25.83 -8.69
C LYS A 112 -25.48 -26.69 -9.93
N LYS A 113 -24.60 -26.58 -10.93
CA LYS A 113 -24.69 -27.34 -12.18
C LYS A 113 -24.43 -28.84 -12.00
N THR A 114 -23.42 -29.20 -11.20
CA THR A 114 -22.95 -30.58 -11.10
C THR A 114 -23.75 -31.41 -10.08
N TYR A 115 -24.19 -30.79 -8.98
CA TYR A 115 -24.79 -31.53 -7.86
C TYR A 115 -26.25 -31.16 -7.59
N GLY A 116 -26.82 -30.17 -8.30
CA GLY A 116 -28.21 -29.76 -8.13
C GLY A 116 -28.53 -29.21 -6.73
N MET A 117 -27.51 -28.83 -5.97
CA MET A 117 -27.64 -28.21 -4.65
C MET A 117 -27.64 -26.70 -4.80
N PHE A 118 -28.32 -26.02 -3.86
CA PHE A 118 -28.71 -24.60 -3.78
C PHE A 118 -30.09 -24.29 -4.38
#